data_AF-A0A6A4PMS4-F1
#
_entry.id   AF-A0A6A4PMS4-F1
#
_cell.length_a   1.000
_cell.length_b   1.000
_cell.length_c   1.000
_cell.angle_alpha   90.00
_cell.angle_beta   90.00
_cell.angle_gamma   90.00
#
_symmetry.space_group_name_H-M   'P 1'
#
loop_
_entity.id
_entity.type
_entity.pdbx_description
1 polymer ?
#
loop_
_entity_poly.entity_id
_entity_poly.type
_entity_poly.pdbx_seq_one_letter_code
_entity_poly.pdbx_strand_id
1 'polypeptide(L)'
;MRHKQAEKVANSDVNLVGNSIAVVDTLDKYEVKPELMDILRKIVSVHGDIVQNSTISTIKYRSMYLEVIGDMIIELQEKHFAETDDDRLQDMMVILDDMKHKKVNVEWLLQKFVEILEARQVFKHSMMLKEKRECNTRFIKNVEQELKEKEEEIEAMKAKLQSLYDEKSVCKKKLDRAREESSNITKSLEDDNAKMKSFQNFSLVNGLYLG
;
A
#
# COMPACT_ATOMS: atom_id res chain seq x y z
N MET A 1 -43.57 67.99 57.29
CA MET A 1 -42.17 68.33 56.94
C MET A 1 -41.67 67.19 56.05
N ARG A 2 -41.51 67.38 54.73
CA ARG A 2 -40.24 67.79 54.04
C ARG A 2 -39.08 66.90 54.49
N HIS A 3 -38.26 66.22 53.67
CA HIS A 3 -37.98 66.19 52.23
C HIS A 3 -36.97 65.03 52.00
N LYS A 4 -37.02 64.35 50.84
CA LYS A 4 -35.91 63.96 49.90
C LYS A 4 -34.59 63.35 50.45
N GLN A 5 -33.80 62.48 49.80
CA GLN A 5 -33.75 61.83 48.47
C GLN A 5 -32.44 60.99 48.36
N ALA A 6 -32.49 59.91 47.56
CA ALA A 6 -31.46 59.28 46.70
C ALA A 6 -29.99 59.04 47.15
N GLU A 7 -29.60 57.76 47.06
CA GLU A 7 -28.57 57.18 46.16
C GLU A 7 -27.13 57.76 46.14
N LYS A 8 -26.11 56.97 46.54
CA LYS A 8 -24.92 56.62 45.72
C LYS A 8 -23.93 55.64 46.40
N VAL A 9 -23.67 54.56 45.68
CA VAL A 9 -22.44 53.74 45.52
C VAL A 9 -21.20 54.04 46.40
N ALA A 10 -20.67 52.99 47.03
CA ALA A 10 -19.23 52.78 47.17
C ALA A 10 -18.91 51.27 47.15
N ASN A 11 -18.23 50.84 46.08
CA ASN A 11 -17.52 49.57 45.99
C ASN A 11 -16.48 49.45 47.11
N SER A 12 -16.36 48.27 47.70
CA SER A 12 -15.03 47.75 48.03
C SER A 12 -14.98 46.27 47.69
N ASP A 13 -14.33 46.00 46.57
CA ASP A 13 -13.85 44.67 46.17
C ASP A 13 -12.99 44.09 47.28
N VAL A 14 -13.45 43.00 47.91
CA VAL A 14 -12.54 42.09 48.61
C VAL A 14 -12.34 40.91 47.66
N ASN A 15 -11.31 41.05 46.82
CA ASN A 15 -10.71 39.95 46.09
C ASN A 15 -10.22 38.89 47.09
N LEU A 16 -11.06 37.91 47.39
CA LEU A 16 -10.60 36.61 47.84
C LEU A 16 -9.99 35.94 46.62
N VAL A 17 -8.68 36.17 46.46
CA VAL A 17 -7.81 35.38 45.61
C VAL A 17 -8.00 33.93 46.03
N GLY A 18 -8.82 33.22 45.27
CA GLY A 18 -8.81 31.77 45.25
C GLY A 18 -7.43 31.36 44.75
N ASN A 19 -6.49 31.23 45.67
CA ASN A 19 -5.36 30.36 45.46
C ASN A 19 -5.98 29.01 45.14
N SER A 20 -5.92 28.63 43.87
CA SER A 20 -6.10 27.24 43.46
C SER A 20 -4.96 26.49 44.13
N ILE A 21 -5.17 26.08 45.38
CA ILE A 21 -4.36 25.09 46.05
C ILE A 21 -4.55 23.88 45.17
N ALA A 22 -3.52 23.52 44.40
CA ALA A 22 -3.46 22.21 43.76
C ALA A 22 -3.81 21.23 44.88
N VAL A 23 -4.98 20.61 44.79
CA VAL A 23 -5.40 19.63 45.78
C VAL A 23 -4.33 18.56 45.68
N VAL A 24 -3.56 18.32 46.73
CA VAL A 24 -2.53 17.28 46.77
C VAL A 24 -3.13 16.15 47.58
N ASP A 25 -3.12 14.94 47.04
CA ASP A 25 -3.54 13.73 47.77
C ASP A 25 -2.29 12.94 48.17
N THR A 26 -2.41 12.08 49.17
CA THR A 26 -1.26 11.35 49.74
C THR A 26 -1.35 9.86 49.42
N LEU A 27 -0.35 9.36 48.70
CA LEU A 27 -0.10 7.93 48.54
C LEU A 27 0.89 7.47 49.61
N ASP A 28 0.36 6.93 50.71
CA ASP A 28 1.13 6.62 51.93
C ASP A 28 1.82 7.88 52.51
N LYS A 29 3.08 8.11 52.14
CA LYS A 29 3.88 9.29 52.52
C LYS A 29 4.21 10.23 51.36
N TYR A 30 3.80 9.88 50.14
CA TYR A 30 4.10 10.64 48.94
C TYR A 30 2.96 11.58 48.59
N GLU A 31 3.24 12.87 48.59
CA GLU A 31 2.36 13.93 48.07
C GLU A 31 2.36 13.88 46.55
N VAL A 32 1.20 13.62 45.92
CA VAL A 32 1.07 13.54 44.46
C VAL A 32 -0.24 14.20 43.97
N LYS A 33 -0.28 14.54 42.68
CA LYS A 33 -1.48 14.99 41.98
C LYS A 33 -2.66 14.00 42.13
N PRO A 34 -3.88 14.47 42.48
CA PRO A 34 -5.06 13.63 42.68
C PRO A 34 -5.45 12.80 41.46
N GLU A 35 -5.31 13.37 40.26
CA GLU A 35 -5.59 12.70 38.99
C GLU A 35 -4.71 11.46 38.76
N LEU A 36 -3.55 11.39 39.42
CA LEU A 36 -2.62 10.25 39.32
C LEU A 36 -2.87 9.20 40.40
N MET A 37 -3.66 9.49 41.43
CA MET A 37 -3.81 8.60 42.59
C MET A 37 -4.26 7.20 42.20
N ASP A 38 -5.23 7.09 41.30
CA ASP A 38 -5.78 5.80 40.90
C ASP A 38 -4.78 4.95 40.13
N ILE A 39 -4.00 5.55 39.23
CA ILE A 39 -2.97 4.81 38.51
C ILE A 39 -1.80 4.45 39.42
N LEU A 40 -1.38 5.35 40.30
CA LEU A 40 -0.26 5.10 41.22
C LEU A 40 -0.62 4.04 42.28
N ARG A 41 -1.86 4.03 42.79
CA ARG A 41 -2.36 2.93 43.66
C ARG A 41 -2.30 1.58 42.96
N LYS A 42 -2.68 1.51 41.67
CA LYS A 42 -2.58 0.28 40.86
C LYS A 42 -1.13 -0.14 40.65
N ILE A 43 -0.22 0.80 40.41
CA ILE A 43 1.21 0.48 40.29
C ILE A 43 1.72 -0.09 41.60
N VAL A 44 1.43 0.54 42.73
CA VAL A 44 1.90 0.07 44.04
C VAL A 44 1.30 -1.29 44.40
N SER A 45 0.04 -1.56 44.04
CA SER A 45 -0.57 -2.86 44.30
C SER A 45 0.06 -4.01 43.50
N VAL A 46 0.61 -3.73 42.30
CA VAL A 46 1.23 -4.74 41.43
C VAL A 46 2.74 -4.83 41.63
N HIS A 47 3.42 -3.70 41.79
CA HIS A 47 4.88 -3.59 41.76
C HIS A 47 5.50 -3.18 43.11
N GLY A 48 4.67 -2.92 44.12
CA GLY A 48 5.10 -2.38 45.42
C GLY A 48 5.48 -0.90 45.34
N ASP A 49 6.06 -0.37 46.44
CA ASP A 49 6.62 0.98 46.44
C ASP A 49 7.89 1.03 45.57
N ILE A 50 7.72 1.47 44.33
CA ILE A 50 8.78 1.48 43.30
C ILE A 50 9.92 2.47 43.58
N VAL A 51 9.73 3.44 44.49
CA VAL A 51 10.74 4.45 44.87
C VAL A 51 11.36 4.16 46.24
N GLN A 52 10.89 3.15 46.98
CA GLN A 52 11.35 2.84 48.35
C GLN A 52 12.88 2.64 48.44
N ASN A 53 13.42 1.82 47.53
CA ASN A 53 14.83 1.40 47.48
C ASN A 53 15.70 2.31 46.61
N SER A 54 15.14 3.44 46.15
CA SER A 54 15.87 4.41 45.34
C SER A 54 16.98 5.12 46.12
N THR A 55 17.98 5.62 45.40
CA THR A 55 19.03 6.50 45.96
C THR A 55 18.52 7.93 46.23
N ILE A 56 17.26 8.23 45.88
CA ILE A 56 16.64 9.53 46.05
C ILE A 56 16.36 9.77 47.54
N SER A 57 16.96 10.82 48.11
CA SER A 57 16.98 11.04 49.55
C SER A 57 15.70 11.69 50.10
N THR A 58 15.03 12.55 49.33
CA THR A 58 13.87 13.30 49.83
C THR A 58 12.56 12.70 49.36
N ILE A 59 11.55 12.72 50.24
CA ILE A 59 10.17 12.33 49.91
C ILE A 59 9.64 13.18 48.75
N LYS A 60 9.94 14.48 48.74
CA LYS A 60 9.56 15.40 47.66
C LYS A 60 10.04 14.94 46.28
N TYR A 61 11.29 14.50 46.14
CA TYR A 61 11.77 14.00 44.86
C TYR A 61 11.20 12.62 44.53
N ARG A 62 10.98 11.75 45.52
CA ARG A 62 10.31 10.47 45.29
C ARG A 62 8.88 10.65 44.77
N SER A 63 8.13 11.59 45.35
CA SER A 63 6.83 12.04 44.84
C SER A 63 6.89 12.49 43.38
N MET A 64 7.84 13.38 43.04
CA MET A 64 8.00 13.86 41.65
C MET A 64 8.26 12.72 40.66
N TYR A 65 9.07 11.72 41.03
CA TYR A 65 9.32 10.56 40.16
C TYR A 65 8.07 9.70 39.97
N LEU A 66 7.27 9.51 41.03
CA LEU A 66 5.98 8.84 40.92
C LEU A 66 5.04 9.58 39.97
N GLU A 67 4.96 10.91 40.06
CA GLU A 67 4.11 11.70 39.16
C GLU A 67 4.52 11.54 37.69
N VAL A 68 5.82 11.64 37.40
CA VAL A 68 6.34 11.45 36.03
C VAL A 68 5.99 10.06 35.49
N ILE A 69 6.11 9.01 36.30
CA ILE A 69 5.74 7.65 35.92
C ILE A 69 4.22 7.55 35.67
N GLY A 70 3.40 8.15 36.53
CA GLY A 70 1.95 8.21 36.37
C GLY A 70 1.55 8.90 35.06
N ASP A 71 2.13 10.07 34.79
CA ASP A 71 1.91 10.86 33.57
C ASP A 71 2.28 10.05 32.31
N MET A 72 3.42 9.34 32.31
CA MET A 72 3.82 8.48 31.19
C MET A 72 2.82 7.36 30.92
N ILE A 73 2.29 6.71 31.96
CA ILE A 73 1.35 5.60 31.81
C ILE A 73 -0.01 6.11 31.32
N ILE A 74 -0.47 7.27 31.79
CA ILE A 74 -1.69 7.89 31.28
C ILE A 74 -1.51 8.22 29.79
N GLU A 75 -0.39 8.82 29.40
CA GLU A 75 -0.12 9.12 27.99
C GLU A 75 -0.16 7.86 27.10
N LEU A 76 0.33 6.72 27.61
CA LEU A 76 0.23 5.43 26.92
C LEU A 76 -1.20 4.86 26.88
N GLN A 77 -2.03 5.13 27.89
CA GLN A 77 -3.40 4.61 27.96
C GLN A 77 -4.37 5.43 27.09
N GLU A 78 -4.15 6.74 26.96
CA GLU A 78 -5.01 7.63 26.18
C GLU A 78 -4.83 7.48 24.67
N LYS A 79 -3.63 7.07 24.24
CA LYS A 79 -3.30 6.93 22.81
C LYS A 79 -3.36 5.47 22.40
N HIS A 80 -3.95 5.20 21.23
CA HIS A 80 -3.77 3.89 20.61
C HIS A 80 -2.27 3.71 20.28
N PHE A 81 -1.72 2.51 20.49
CA PHE A 81 -0.28 2.30 20.30
C PHE A 81 0.20 2.67 18.89
N ALA A 82 -0.68 2.62 17.88
CA ALA A 82 -0.37 3.04 16.49
C ALA A 82 -0.31 4.57 16.29
N GLU A 83 -0.79 5.37 17.24
CA GLU A 83 -0.85 6.84 17.18
C GLU A 83 0.23 7.52 18.04
N THR A 84 0.88 6.78 18.95
CA THR A 84 1.99 7.31 19.76
C THR A 84 3.17 7.72 18.87
N ASP A 85 3.93 8.73 19.25
CA ASP A 85 5.09 9.15 18.46
C ASP A 85 6.35 8.33 18.83
N ASP A 86 7.16 7.91 17.84
CA ASP A 86 8.32 7.04 18.09
C ASP A 86 9.41 7.78 18.87
N ASP A 87 9.63 9.06 18.58
CA ASP A 87 10.62 9.90 19.28
C ASP A 87 10.15 10.16 20.72
N ARG A 88 8.85 10.41 20.90
CA ARG A 88 8.23 10.55 22.24
C ARG A 88 8.41 9.29 23.09
N LEU A 89 8.25 8.09 22.51
CA LEU A 89 8.48 6.83 23.22
C LEU A 89 9.95 6.70 23.64
N GLN A 90 10.89 7.05 22.75
CA GLN A 90 12.33 7.01 23.04
C GLN A 90 12.71 8.01 24.14
N ASP A 91 12.19 9.23 24.10
CA ASP A 91 12.41 10.24 25.15
C ASP A 91 11.96 9.73 26.53
N MET A 92 10.77 9.11 26.60
CA MET A 92 10.29 8.51 27.84
C MET A 92 11.19 7.37 28.32
N MET A 93 11.67 6.53 27.40
CA MET A 93 12.60 5.44 27.74
C MET A 93 13.92 5.96 28.31
N VAL A 94 14.48 7.05 27.77
CA VAL A 94 15.69 7.69 28.30
C VAL A 94 15.46 8.17 29.73
N ILE A 95 14.32 8.83 29.99
CA ILE A 95 13.97 9.26 31.35
C ILE A 95 13.86 8.05 32.29
N LEU A 96 13.19 6.97 31.88
CA LEU A 96 13.05 5.76 32.69
C LEU A 96 14.40 5.08 32.96
N ASP A 97 15.32 5.10 31.99
CA ASP A 97 16.68 4.60 32.17
C ASP A 97 17.43 5.42 33.23
N ASP A 98 17.32 6.75 33.21
CA ASP A 98 17.85 7.60 34.28
C ASP A 98 17.25 7.28 35.65
N MET A 99 15.93 6.99 35.71
CA MET A 99 15.27 6.57 36.96
C MET A 99 15.80 5.20 37.45
N LYS A 100 16.04 4.26 36.52
CA LYS A 100 16.64 2.96 36.82
C LYS A 100 18.03 3.10 37.42
N HIS A 101 18.86 4.00 36.90
CA HIS A 101 20.18 4.31 37.47
C HIS A 101 20.11 4.85 38.91
N LYS A 102 18.99 5.50 39.27
CA LYS A 102 18.68 5.92 40.65
C LYS A 102 18.01 4.84 41.50
N LYS A 103 18.01 3.60 41.05
CA LYS A 103 17.40 2.43 41.71
C LYS A 103 15.88 2.58 41.91
N VAL A 104 15.20 3.35 41.06
CA VAL A 104 13.73 3.30 40.98
C VAL A 104 13.35 2.02 40.22
N ASN A 105 12.37 1.28 40.73
CA ASN A 105 11.90 0.03 40.13
C ASN A 105 10.98 0.31 38.92
N VAL A 106 11.58 0.62 37.77
CA VAL A 106 10.88 0.94 36.50
C VAL A 106 11.21 -0.01 35.35
N GLU A 107 11.94 -1.10 35.61
CA GLU A 107 12.36 -2.03 34.54
C GLU A 107 11.16 -2.67 33.82
N TRP A 108 10.08 -2.95 34.55
CA TRP A 108 8.82 -3.44 33.98
C TRP A 108 8.19 -2.43 33.01
N LEU A 109 8.30 -1.13 33.32
CA LEU A 109 7.74 -0.08 32.47
C LEU A 109 8.61 0.12 31.23
N LEU A 110 9.94 0.16 31.41
CA LEU A 110 10.89 0.23 30.29
C LEU A 110 10.66 -0.91 29.29
N GLN A 111 10.47 -2.14 29.78
CA GLN A 111 10.14 -3.29 28.94
C GLN A 111 8.84 -3.09 28.15
N LYS A 112 7.81 -2.48 28.77
CA LYS A 112 6.55 -2.17 28.08
C LYS A 112 6.72 -1.14 26.97
N PHE A 113 7.57 -0.13 27.16
CA PHE A 113 7.90 0.83 26.10
C PHE A 113 8.60 0.16 24.92
N VAL A 114 9.54 -0.75 25.18
CA VAL A 114 10.20 -1.55 24.14
C VAL A 114 9.18 -2.38 23.34
N GLU A 115 8.31 -3.12 24.04
CA GLU A 115 7.26 -3.93 23.40
C GLU A 115 6.32 -3.08 22.53
N ILE A 116 5.94 -1.89 22.99
CA ILE A 116 5.09 -0.95 22.22
C ILE A 116 5.82 -0.48 20.97
N LEU A 117 7.10 -0.10 21.08
CA LEU A 117 7.91 0.36 19.95
C LEU A 117 8.07 -0.75 18.90
N GLU A 118 8.35 -1.99 19.32
CA GLU A 118 8.41 -3.15 18.44
C GLU A 118 7.06 -3.42 17.76
N ALA A 119 5.96 -3.42 18.53
CA ALA A 119 4.62 -3.62 17.99
C ALA A 119 4.26 -2.58 16.92
N ARG A 120 4.67 -1.32 17.11
CA ARG A 120 4.51 -0.26 16.11
C ARG A 120 5.31 -0.51 14.85
N GLN A 121 6.58 -0.91 14.97
CA GLN A 121 7.41 -1.23 13.82
C GLN A 121 6.82 -2.39 13.00
N VAL A 122 6.37 -3.45 13.68
CA VAL A 122 5.67 -4.58 13.05
C VAL A 122 4.38 -4.13 12.38
N PHE A 123 3.58 -3.27 13.03
CA PHE A 123 2.35 -2.74 12.47
C PHE A 123 2.61 -1.91 11.19
N LYS A 124 3.55 -0.95 11.24
CA LYS A 124 3.97 -0.14 10.08
C LYS A 124 4.43 -1.03 8.92
N HIS A 125 5.28 -2.01 9.21
CA HIS A 125 5.78 -2.95 8.20
C HIS A 125 4.65 -3.79 7.59
N SER A 126 3.73 -4.29 8.41
CA SER A 126 2.57 -5.06 7.96
C SER A 126 1.65 -4.25 7.05
N MET A 127 1.37 -2.99 7.38
CA MET A 127 0.56 -2.09 6.54
C MET A 127 1.21 -1.87 5.17
N MET A 128 2.51 -1.55 5.13
CA MET A 128 3.27 -1.40 3.89
C MET A 128 3.25 -2.69 3.04
N LEU A 129 3.43 -3.86 3.65
CA LEU A 129 3.36 -5.14 2.94
C LEU A 129 1.98 -5.43 2.37
N LYS A 130 0.91 -5.06 3.11
CA LYS A 130 -0.46 -5.21 2.64
C LYS A 130 -0.73 -4.36 1.40
N GLU A 131 -0.33 -3.09 1.41
CA GLU A 131 -0.45 -2.20 0.25
C GLU A 131 0.33 -2.72 -0.96
N LYS A 132 1.58 -3.15 -0.74
CA LYS A 132 2.42 -3.73 -1.81
C LYS A 132 1.79 -5.00 -2.40
N ARG A 133 1.23 -5.87 -1.56
CA ARG A 133 0.51 -7.07 -1.99
C ARG A 133 -0.70 -6.69 -2.85
N GLU A 134 -1.52 -5.74 -2.40
CA GLU A 134 -2.72 -5.30 -3.13
C GLU A 134 -2.37 -4.68 -4.49
N CYS A 135 -1.29 -3.90 -4.56
CA CYS A 135 -0.76 -3.38 -5.82
C CYS A 135 -0.31 -4.51 -6.76
N ASN A 136 0.49 -5.45 -6.25
CA ASN A 136 1.01 -6.57 -7.04
C ASN A 136 -0.12 -7.49 -7.55
N THR A 137 -1.13 -7.76 -6.73
CA THR A 137 -2.31 -8.53 -7.14
C THR A 137 -3.07 -7.87 -8.30
N ARG A 138 -3.22 -6.54 -8.28
CA ARG A 138 -3.84 -5.80 -9.38
C ARG A 138 -3.00 -5.86 -10.65
N PHE A 139 -1.68 -5.70 -10.51
CA PHE A 139 -0.75 -5.80 -11.63
C PHE A 139 -0.80 -7.18 -12.30
N ILE A 140 -0.75 -8.25 -11.50
CA ILE A 140 -0.85 -9.63 -12.00
C ILE A 140 -2.13 -9.82 -12.81
N LYS A 141 -3.29 -9.41 -12.28
CA LYS A 141 -4.57 -9.54 -13.00
C LYS A 141 -4.57 -8.81 -14.34
N ASN A 142 -3.98 -7.62 -14.40
CA ASN A 142 -3.89 -6.86 -15.65
C ASN A 142 -3.01 -7.58 -16.68
N VAL A 143 -1.83 -8.05 -16.25
CA VAL A 143 -0.91 -8.77 -17.14
C VAL A 143 -1.50 -10.12 -17.60
N GLU A 144 -2.21 -10.83 -16.74
CA GLU A 144 -2.93 -12.06 -17.12
C GLU A 144 -4.01 -11.79 -18.17
N GLN A 145 -4.73 -10.68 -18.06
CA GLN A 145 -5.74 -10.28 -19.04
C GLN A 145 -5.10 -9.89 -20.38
N GLU A 146 -4.04 -9.08 -20.37
CA GLU A 146 -3.29 -8.72 -21.57
C GLU A 146 -2.69 -9.96 -22.27
N LEU A 147 -2.15 -10.90 -21.49
CA LEU A 147 -1.62 -12.16 -22.01
C LEU A 147 -2.72 -12.95 -22.73
N LYS A 148 -3.88 -13.10 -22.10
CA LYS A 148 -5.02 -13.81 -22.69
C LYS A 148 -5.48 -13.17 -24.01
N GLU A 149 -5.56 -11.84 -24.07
CA GLU A 149 -5.90 -11.12 -25.30
C GLU A 149 -4.88 -11.38 -26.42
N LYS A 150 -3.59 -11.45 -26.07
CA LYS A 150 -2.52 -11.77 -27.02
C LYS A 150 -2.59 -13.22 -27.50
N GLU A 151 -2.92 -14.16 -26.62
CA GLU A 151 -3.13 -15.56 -26.99
C GLU A 151 -4.32 -15.71 -27.97
N GLU A 152 -5.43 -15.02 -27.70
CA GLU A 152 -6.59 -15.00 -28.61
C GLU A 152 -6.23 -14.39 -29.98
N GLU A 153 -5.43 -13.31 -30.00
CA GLU A 153 -4.92 -12.70 -31.24
C GLU A 153 -4.04 -13.67 -32.03
N ILE A 154 -3.14 -14.40 -31.36
CA ILE A 154 -2.28 -15.41 -31.98
C ILE A 154 -3.11 -16.52 -32.63
N GLU A 155 -4.11 -17.05 -31.93
CA GLU A 155 -4.98 -18.10 -32.48
C GLU A 155 -5.78 -17.60 -33.69
N ALA A 156 -6.28 -16.36 -33.65
CA ALA A 156 -6.94 -15.75 -34.79
C ALA A 156 -5.99 -15.58 -36.00
N MET A 157 -4.73 -15.20 -35.77
CA MET A 157 -3.74 -15.10 -36.85
C MET A 157 -3.36 -16.47 -37.43
N LYS A 158 -3.23 -17.51 -36.60
CA LYS A 158 -2.99 -18.89 -37.07
C LYS A 158 -4.12 -19.36 -37.99
N ALA A 159 -5.37 -19.12 -37.62
CA ALA A 159 -6.53 -19.48 -38.45
C ALA A 159 -6.51 -18.77 -39.81
N LYS A 160 -6.21 -17.46 -39.83
CA LYS A 160 -6.06 -16.69 -41.08
C LYS A 160 -4.92 -17.21 -41.95
N LEU A 161 -3.78 -17.53 -41.34
CA LEU A 161 -2.63 -18.09 -42.05
C LEU A 161 -2.98 -19.43 -42.71
N GLN A 162 -3.73 -20.29 -42.01
CA GLN A 162 -4.20 -21.56 -42.56
C GLN A 162 -5.10 -21.35 -43.79
N SER A 163 -6.07 -20.41 -43.71
CA SER A 163 -6.93 -20.06 -44.85
C SER A 163 -6.12 -19.61 -46.08
N LEU A 164 -5.09 -18.78 -45.87
CA LEU A 164 -4.21 -18.32 -46.96
C LEU A 164 -3.41 -19.47 -47.59
N TYR A 165 -2.97 -20.46 -46.79
CA TYR A 165 -2.33 -21.66 -47.33
C TYR A 165 -3.29 -22.49 -48.19
N ASP A 166 -4.55 -22.62 -47.78
CA ASP A 166 -5.57 -23.33 -48.54
C ASP A 166 -5.88 -22.61 -49.86
N GLU A 167 -6.04 -21.28 -49.82
CA GLU A 167 -6.23 -20.45 -51.02
C GLU A 167 -5.05 -20.54 -51.98
N LYS A 168 -3.81 -20.48 -51.47
CA LYS A 168 -2.59 -20.66 -52.26
C LYS A 168 -2.59 -22.03 -52.96
N SER A 169 -3.01 -23.09 -52.28
CA SER A 169 -3.12 -24.44 -52.84
C SER A 169 -4.12 -24.49 -53.99
N VAL A 170 -5.30 -23.85 -53.83
CA VAL A 170 -6.31 -23.73 -54.88
C VAL A 170 -5.76 -22.95 -56.09
N CYS A 171 -5.12 -21.80 -55.87
CA CYS A 171 -4.53 -20.98 -56.92
C CYS A 171 -3.44 -21.74 -57.68
N LYS A 172 -2.59 -22.51 -56.98
CA LYS A 172 -1.57 -23.35 -57.60
C LYS A 172 -2.19 -24.39 -58.55
N LYS A 173 -3.23 -25.11 -58.10
CA LYS A 173 -3.95 -26.08 -58.95
C LYS A 173 -4.61 -25.43 -60.17
N LYS A 174 -5.19 -24.23 -60.01
CA LYS A 174 -5.76 -23.47 -61.13
C LYS A 174 -4.69 -23.07 -62.14
N LEU A 175 -3.54 -22.59 -61.67
CA LEU A 175 -2.41 -22.22 -62.52
C LEU A 175 -1.86 -23.43 -63.30
N ASP A 176 -1.70 -24.57 -62.63
CA ASP A 176 -1.19 -25.79 -63.26
C ASP A 176 -2.15 -26.29 -64.37
N ARG A 177 -3.47 -26.26 -64.13
CA ARG A 177 -4.49 -26.58 -65.14
C ARG A 177 -4.42 -25.63 -66.35
N ALA A 178 -4.34 -24.32 -66.11
CA ALA A 178 -4.26 -23.33 -67.18
C ALA A 178 -3.00 -23.51 -68.04
N ARG A 179 -1.88 -23.90 -67.42
CA ARG A 179 -0.63 -24.22 -68.13
C ARG A 179 -0.79 -25.47 -69.01
N GLU A 180 -1.42 -26.52 -68.50
CA GLU A 180 -1.70 -27.73 -69.27
C GLU A 180 -2.61 -27.44 -70.47
N GLU A 181 -3.70 -26.70 -70.26
CA GLU A 181 -4.62 -26.29 -71.32
C GLU A 181 -3.92 -25.45 -72.39
N SER A 182 -3.11 -24.47 -71.99
CA SER A 182 -2.29 -23.68 -72.92
C SER A 182 -1.36 -24.56 -73.76
N SER A 183 -0.71 -25.56 -73.16
CA SER A 183 0.16 -26.49 -73.90
C SER A 183 -0.62 -27.30 -74.92
N ASN A 184 -1.83 -27.76 -74.57
CA ASN A 184 -2.69 -28.52 -75.48
C ASN A 184 -3.18 -27.64 -76.65
N ILE A 185 -3.56 -26.39 -76.39
CA ILE A 185 -3.94 -25.43 -77.43
C ILE A 185 -2.77 -25.16 -78.38
N THR A 186 -1.56 -24.93 -77.85
CA THR A 186 -0.37 -24.69 -78.68
C THR A 186 -0.11 -25.87 -79.62
N LYS A 187 -0.16 -27.11 -79.12
CA LYS A 187 0.00 -28.31 -79.95
C LYS A 187 -1.06 -28.41 -81.04
N SER A 188 -2.33 -28.20 -80.69
CA SER A 188 -3.43 -28.22 -81.67
C SER A 188 -3.23 -27.17 -82.77
N LEU A 189 -2.74 -25.98 -82.42
CA LEU A 189 -2.48 -24.89 -83.36
C LEU A 189 -1.31 -25.23 -84.29
N GLU A 190 -0.26 -25.88 -83.78
CA GLU A 190 0.85 -26.40 -84.58
C GLU A 190 0.37 -27.46 -85.59
N ASP A 191 -0.46 -28.41 -85.15
CA ASP A 191 -1.04 -29.46 -86.00
C ASP A 191 -1.93 -28.86 -87.11
N ASP A 192 -2.83 -27.94 -86.76
CA ASP A 192 -3.71 -27.26 -87.72
C ASP A 192 -2.91 -26.41 -88.72
N ASN A 193 -1.86 -25.73 -88.26
CA ASN A 193 -0.98 -24.95 -89.13
C ASN A 193 -0.19 -25.85 -90.10
N ALA A 194 0.30 -27.00 -89.63
CA ALA A 194 0.94 -27.99 -90.50
C ALA A 194 -0.03 -28.51 -91.57
N LYS A 195 -1.28 -28.81 -91.18
CA LYS A 195 -2.34 -29.23 -92.10
C LYS A 195 -2.68 -28.13 -93.11
N MET A 196 -2.84 -26.88 -92.68
CA MET A 196 -3.10 -25.73 -93.55
C MET A 196 -1.98 -25.52 -94.59
N LYS A 197 -0.71 -25.62 -94.17
CA LYS A 197 0.44 -25.55 -95.10
C LYS A 197 0.37 -26.64 -96.17
N SER A 198 -0.06 -27.85 -95.81
CA SER A 198 -0.25 -28.92 -96.80
C SER A 198 -1.28 -28.53 -97.87
N PHE A 199 -2.41 -27.93 -97.49
CA PHE A 199 -3.43 -27.46 -98.44
C PHE A 199 -2.95 -26.33 -99.35
N GLN A 200 -2.13 -25.41 -98.86
CA GLN A 200 -1.51 -24.37 -99.70
C GLN A 200 -0.64 -24.97 -100.80
N ASN A 201 0.08 -26.06 -100.50
CA ASN A 201 0.89 -26.76 -101.50
C ASN A 201 0.04 -27.44 -102.59
N PHE A 202 -1.22 -27.77 -102.30
CA PHE A 202 -2.21 -28.33 -103.25
C PHE A 202 -3.03 -27.26 -104.01
N SER A 203 -2.66 -25.97 -103.93
CA SER A 203 -3.30 -24.90 -104.71
C SER A 203 -3.30 -25.21 -106.21
N LEU A 204 -4.46 -25.10 -106.87
CA LEU A 204 -4.67 -25.33 -108.31
C LEU A 204 -3.75 -24.47 -109.21
N VAL A 205 -3.16 -23.39 -108.67
CA VAL A 205 -2.22 -22.52 -109.38
C VAL A 205 -0.83 -23.16 -109.51
N ASN A 206 -0.44 -24.07 -108.61
CA ASN A 206 0.86 -24.76 -108.68
C ASN A 206 0.95 -25.76 -109.85
N GLY A 207 -0.19 -26.12 -110.47
CA GLY A 207 -0.26 -26.95 -111.67
C GLY A 207 -0.41 -26.17 -112.99
N LEU A 208 -0.46 -24.84 -112.96
CA LEU A 208 -0.70 -23.99 -114.15
C LEU A 208 0.59 -23.33 -114.70
N TYR A 209 1.75 -23.63 -114.11
CA TYR A 209 3.06 -23.23 -114.61
C TYR A 209 3.92 -24.46 -114.89
N LEU A 210 3.62 -25.19 -115.97
CA LEU A 210 4.56 -26.04 -116.71
C LEU A 210 3.83 -26.58 -117.96
N GLY A 211 4.25 -26.09 -119.15
CA GLY A 211 4.10 -26.76 -120.45
C GLY A 211 2.72 -26.75 -121.08
#